data_AF-A0A1Q7IFW2-F1
#
_entry.id   AF-A0A1Q7IFW2-F1
#
_cell.length_a   1.000
_cell.length_b   1.000
_cell.length_c   1.000
_cell.angle_alpha   90.00
_cell.angle_beta   90.00
_cell.angle_gamma   90.00
#
_symmetry.space_group_name_H-M   'P 1'
#
loop_
_entity.id
_entity.type
_entity.pdbx_description
1 polymer ?
#
loop_
_entity_poly.entity_id
_entity_poly.type
_entity_poly.pdbx_seq_one_letter_code
_entity_poly.pdbx_strand_id
1 'polypeptide(L)'
;MKDDGMGSRGGIPQFHRWEREAQQQAFFAWLPKELYQVFGIDWTQLPAEVMGYCIRTIGTSPDAAYLAMAAATAFGAVTSPSLLNMLSNLKALFHTLRFVCGMQHLSDLRRETLWNEFAAKTSATMSRSRQLSWYSAVSTRHYPGYLRRLEAGDYFLMQRYQMPVMPNGFLRHVGSADELNNSSLQRWQPVRDTLVPLFPLLRQTVLLRKYGRLVPPGSAADINRSFLACGIPARRYISRVAPARGNRKDNTARRDDALSPLDQTELGPGAPGSL
;
A
#
# COMPACT_ATOMS: atom_id res chain seq x y z
N MET A 1 -11.35 -17.77 39.30
CA MET A 1 -10.65 -17.70 38.01
C MET A 1 -9.64 -16.57 38.13
N LYS A 2 -8.35 -16.91 38.14
CA LYS A 2 -7.26 -15.93 38.26
C LYS A 2 -7.05 -15.29 36.89
N ASP A 3 -7.22 -13.98 36.86
CA ASP A 3 -6.80 -13.11 35.76
C ASP A 3 -5.28 -13.01 35.83
N ASP A 4 -4.58 -13.90 35.11
CA ASP A 4 -3.13 -13.80 34.96
C ASP A 4 -2.81 -12.68 33.97
N GLY A 5 -2.48 -11.52 34.55
CA GLY A 5 -2.09 -10.32 33.83
C GLY A 5 -0.89 -10.55 32.90
N MET A 6 -1.17 -10.74 31.60
CA MET A 6 -0.26 -10.40 30.50
C MET A 6 -0.20 -8.87 30.34
N GLY A 7 0.24 -8.18 31.38
CA GLY A 7 0.37 -6.73 31.44
C GLY A 7 1.80 -6.21 31.26
N SER A 8 2.78 -7.09 31.03
CA SER A 8 4.15 -6.65 30.76
C SER A 8 4.37 -6.52 29.26
N ARG A 9 4.35 -5.27 28.78
CA ARG A 9 5.07 -4.82 27.57
C ARG A 9 6.59 -4.99 27.77
N GLY A 10 7.04 -6.19 28.12
CA GLY A 10 8.42 -6.62 27.99
C GLY A 10 8.68 -6.79 26.50
N GLY A 11 8.85 -5.67 25.80
CA GLY A 11 9.13 -5.69 24.37
C GLY A 11 10.38 -6.52 24.17
N ILE A 12 10.24 -7.68 23.51
CA ILE A 12 11.35 -8.54 23.12
C ILE A 12 12.44 -7.65 22.52
N PRO A 13 13.54 -7.37 23.26
CA PRO A 13 14.52 -6.42 22.78
C PRO A 13 15.21 -7.11 21.61
N GLN A 14 14.96 -6.60 20.41
CA GLN A 14 15.69 -6.95 19.19
C GLN A 14 15.38 -8.35 18.63
N PHE A 15 14.12 -8.63 18.31
CA PHE A 15 13.71 -9.82 17.54
C PHE A 15 14.59 -10.08 16.28
N HIS A 16 15.05 -9.02 15.61
CA HIS A 16 15.93 -9.12 14.43
C HIS A 16 17.34 -9.66 14.73
N ARG A 17 17.77 -9.67 16.00
CA ARG A 17 19.06 -10.22 16.44
C ARG A 17 18.98 -11.68 16.89
N TRP A 18 17.79 -12.23 17.00
CA TRP A 18 17.62 -13.65 17.29
C TRP A 18 18.15 -14.49 16.12
N GLU A 19 18.55 -15.72 16.39
CA GLU A 19 18.87 -16.67 15.32
C GLU A 19 17.65 -16.90 14.43
N ARG A 20 17.90 -17.13 13.13
CA ARG A 20 16.82 -17.20 12.13
C ARG A 20 15.81 -18.30 12.45
N GLU A 21 16.27 -19.44 12.93
CA GLU A 21 15.43 -20.56 13.35
C GLU A 21 14.53 -20.18 14.53
N ALA A 22 15.08 -19.52 15.56
CA ALA A 22 14.31 -19.03 16.71
C ALA A 22 13.27 -17.97 16.30
N GLN A 23 13.60 -17.08 15.36
CA GLN A 23 12.64 -16.13 14.79
C GLN A 23 11.48 -16.85 14.09
N GLN A 24 11.79 -17.85 13.26
CA GLN A 24 10.80 -18.63 12.54
C GLN A 24 9.92 -19.43 13.51
N GLN A 25 10.51 -20.10 14.50
CA GLN A 25 9.78 -20.85 15.51
C GLN A 25 8.82 -19.95 16.28
N ALA A 26 9.25 -18.76 16.71
CA ALA A 26 8.40 -17.79 17.38
C ALA A 26 7.28 -17.27 16.46
N PHE A 27 7.58 -17.06 15.17
CA PHE A 27 6.60 -16.62 14.20
C PHE A 27 5.55 -17.70 13.91
N PHE A 28 5.95 -18.95 13.73
CA PHE A 28 5.02 -20.06 13.59
C PHE A 28 4.18 -20.23 14.84
N ALA A 29 4.75 -20.14 16.04
CA ALA A 29 3.97 -20.21 17.28
C ALA A 29 2.89 -19.11 17.40
N TRP A 30 3.12 -17.93 16.80
CA TRP A 30 2.15 -16.84 16.74
C TRP A 30 1.11 -17.02 15.61
N LEU A 31 1.53 -17.57 14.48
CA LEU A 31 0.68 -17.71 13.30
C LEU A 31 -0.47 -18.71 13.60
N PRO A 32 -1.70 -18.48 13.09
CA PRO A 32 -2.76 -19.49 13.17
C PRO A 32 -2.31 -20.80 12.51
N LYS A 33 -2.59 -21.93 13.15
CA LYS A 33 -2.13 -23.26 12.71
C LYS A 33 -2.60 -23.60 11.29
N GLU A 34 -3.77 -23.10 10.92
CA GLU A 34 -4.34 -23.32 9.61
C GLU A 34 -3.56 -22.59 8.50
N LEU A 35 -2.72 -21.63 8.87
CA LEU A 35 -1.86 -20.91 7.93
C LEU A 35 -0.47 -21.54 7.77
N TYR A 36 -0.10 -22.56 8.58
CA TYR A 36 1.25 -23.13 8.56
C TYR A 36 1.59 -23.79 7.23
N GLN A 37 0.63 -24.51 6.66
CA GLN A 37 0.81 -25.37 5.49
C GLN A 37 0.21 -24.75 4.22
N VAL A 38 0.14 -23.43 4.18
CA VAL A 38 -0.50 -22.73 3.07
C VAL A 38 0.35 -22.84 1.81
N PHE A 39 -0.23 -23.44 0.77
CA PHE A 39 0.46 -23.68 -0.49
C PHE A 39 0.96 -22.37 -1.12
N GLY A 40 2.18 -22.42 -1.66
CA GLY A 40 2.79 -21.29 -2.37
C GLY A 40 3.24 -20.12 -1.49
N ILE A 41 3.13 -20.22 -0.16
CA ILE A 41 3.70 -19.25 0.77
C ILE A 41 4.82 -19.91 1.56
N ASP A 42 6.05 -19.50 1.28
CA ASP A 42 7.19 -19.85 2.12
C ASP A 42 7.35 -18.80 3.24
N TRP A 43 6.71 -19.08 4.39
CA TRP A 43 6.81 -18.23 5.57
C TRP A 43 8.25 -18.05 6.05
N THR A 44 9.15 -18.99 5.74
CA THR A 44 10.57 -18.92 6.16
C THR A 44 11.34 -17.83 5.43
N GLN A 45 10.82 -17.29 4.32
CA GLN A 45 11.42 -16.21 3.53
C GLN A 45 10.99 -14.82 3.98
N LEU A 46 9.96 -14.71 4.85
CA LEU A 46 9.51 -13.39 5.31
C LEU A 46 10.61 -12.66 6.09
N PRO A 47 10.84 -11.35 5.86
CA PRO A 47 11.86 -10.61 6.58
C PRO A 47 11.67 -10.68 8.10
N ALA A 48 12.76 -10.79 8.85
CA ALA A 48 12.75 -10.90 10.32
C ALA A 48 12.01 -9.72 10.96
N GLU A 49 12.12 -8.53 10.39
CA GLU A 49 11.43 -7.33 10.85
C GLU A 49 9.93 -7.44 10.70
N VAL A 50 9.46 -8.06 9.61
CA VAL A 50 8.03 -8.29 9.33
C VAL A 50 7.47 -9.31 10.31
N MET A 51 8.16 -10.44 10.50
CA MET A 51 7.80 -11.44 11.51
C MET A 51 7.72 -10.80 12.91
N GLY A 52 8.75 -10.05 13.30
CA GLY A 52 8.81 -9.38 14.59
C GLY A 52 7.76 -8.27 14.75
N TYR A 53 7.33 -7.62 13.67
CA TYR A 53 6.23 -6.66 13.70
C TYR A 53 4.88 -7.37 13.91
N CYS A 54 4.66 -8.49 13.22
CA CYS A 54 3.48 -9.32 13.41
C CYS A 54 3.34 -9.79 14.86
N ILE A 55 4.39 -10.38 15.44
CA ILE A 55 4.34 -10.88 16.82
C ILE A 55 4.13 -9.74 17.82
N ARG A 56 4.93 -8.65 17.73
CA ARG A 56 4.93 -7.60 18.77
C ARG A 56 3.76 -6.64 18.66
N THR A 57 3.40 -6.26 17.44
CA THR A 57 2.44 -5.18 17.21
C THR A 57 1.08 -5.73 16.87
N ILE A 58 0.99 -6.74 15.99
CA ILE A 58 -0.29 -7.36 15.64
C ILE A 58 -0.74 -8.26 16.79
N GLY A 59 0.14 -9.10 17.32
CA GLY A 59 -0.07 -9.85 18.55
C GLY A 59 -1.37 -10.65 18.53
N THR A 60 -2.19 -10.47 19.54
CA THR A 60 -3.51 -11.13 19.72
C THR A 60 -4.65 -10.43 18.99
N SER A 61 -4.36 -9.57 18.02
CA SER A 61 -5.40 -8.90 17.23
C SER A 61 -6.32 -9.90 16.53
N PRO A 62 -7.64 -9.66 16.50
CA PRO A 62 -8.58 -10.51 15.74
C PRO A 62 -8.29 -10.50 14.23
N ASP A 63 -7.48 -9.54 13.76
CA ASP A 63 -7.12 -9.37 12.37
C ASP A 63 -5.77 -10.03 12.03
N ALA A 64 -5.16 -10.77 12.97
CA ALA A 64 -3.82 -11.35 12.84
C ALA A 64 -3.67 -12.23 11.60
N ALA A 65 -4.62 -13.14 11.36
CA ALA A 65 -4.60 -14.02 10.21
C ALA A 65 -4.64 -13.25 8.88
N TYR A 66 -5.53 -12.26 8.78
CA TYR A 66 -5.69 -11.44 7.57
C TYR A 66 -4.45 -10.60 7.30
N LEU A 67 -3.83 -10.03 8.34
CA LEU A 67 -2.61 -9.23 8.21
C LEU A 67 -1.39 -10.11 7.88
N ALA A 68 -1.27 -11.31 8.45
CA ALA A 68 -0.23 -12.27 8.08
C ALA A 68 -0.34 -12.66 6.60
N MET A 69 -1.56 -12.97 6.14
CA MET A 69 -1.82 -13.27 4.73
C MET A 69 -1.58 -12.07 3.81
N ALA A 70 -1.92 -10.85 4.25
CA ALA A 70 -1.59 -9.63 3.51
C ALA A 70 -0.07 -9.51 3.32
N ALA A 71 0.71 -9.76 4.38
CA ALA A 71 2.17 -9.72 4.33
C ALA A 71 2.72 -10.75 3.33
N ALA A 72 2.28 -12.00 3.47
CA ALA A 72 2.77 -13.10 2.64
C ALA A 72 2.42 -12.93 1.17
N THR A 73 1.19 -12.50 0.85
CA THR A 73 0.75 -12.35 -0.55
C THR A 73 1.33 -11.12 -1.24
N ALA A 74 1.71 -10.08 -0.49
CA ALA A 74 2.42 -8.92 -1.03
C ALA A 74 3.94 -9.12 -1.09
N PHE A 75 4.48 -10.15 -0.40
CA PHE A 75 5.90 -10.47 -0.42
C PHE A 75 6.36 -10.82 -1.84
N GLY A 76 7.57 -10.37 -2.21
CA GLY A 76 8.11 -10.45 -3.56
C GLY A 76 7.59 -9.38 -4.53
N ALA A 77 6.37 -8.87 -4.33
CA ALA A 77 5.84 -7.74 -5.11
C ALA A 77 6.22 -6.38 -4.49
N VAL A 78 6.54 -6.35 -3.20
CA VAL A 78 6.77 -5.15 -2.40
C VAL A 78 8.06 -5.29 -1.59
N THR A 79 8.82 -4.20 -1.42
CA THR A 79 10.05 -4.19 -0.61
C THR A 79 9.75 -4.34 0.89
N SER A 80 10.68 -4.89 1.68
CA SER A 80 10.49 -5.13 3.12
C SER A 80 10.05 -3.89 3.92
N PRO A 81 10.64 -2.69 3.74
CA PRO A 81 10.17 -1.48 4.43
C PRO A 81 8.75 -1.09 4.03
N SER A 82 8.40 -1.28 2.76
CA SER A 82 7.06 -0.99 2.26
C SER A 82 6.04 -2.00 2.77
N LEU A 83 6.44 -3.26 2.97
CA LEU A 83 5.62 -4.32 3.57
C LEU A 83 5.28 -4.01 5.04
N LEU A 84 6.26 -3.57 5.83
CA LEU A 84 6.02 -3.08 7.19
C LEU A 84 5.09 -1.87 7.22
N ASN A 85 5.32 -0.91 6.32
CA ASN A 85 4.47 0.26 6.21
C ASN A 85 3.03 -0.13 5.83
N MET A 86 2.86 -1.06 4.89
CA MET A 86 1.55 -1.62 4.52
C MET A 86 0.86 -2.23 5.74
N LEU A 87 1.52 -3.12 6.48
CA LEU A 87 0.94 -3.75 7.67
C LEU A 87 0.55 -2.73 8.74
N SER A 88 1.40 -1.73 8.99
CA SER A 88 1.12 -0.67 9.94
C SER A 88 -0.12 0.15 9.54
N ASN A 89 -0.22 0.51 8.26
CA ASN A 89 -1.37 1.23 7.73
C ASN A 89 -2.66 0.38 7.81
N LEU A 90 -2.60 -0.91 7.44
CA LEU A 90 -3.75 -1.81 7.52
C LEU A 90 -4.22 -2.02 8.95
N LYS A 91 -3.29 -2.26 9.90
CA LYS A 91 -3.62 -2.38 11.32
C LYS A 91 -4.28 -1.10 11.86
N ALA A 92 -3.74 0.07 11.53
CA ALA A 92 -4.31 1.35 11.94
C ALA A 92 -5.71 1.58 11.34
N LEU A 93 -5.91 1.17 10.08
CA LEU A 93 -7.21 1.22 9.42
C LEU A 93 -8.22 0.33 10.14
N PHE A 94 -7.89 -0.94 10.38
CA PHE A 94 -8.78 -1.88 11.07
C PHE A 94 -9.10 -1.42 12.49
N HIS A 95 -8.10 -0.91 13.21
CA HIS A 95 -8.32 -0.32 14.53
C HIS A 95 -9.33 0.84 14.47
N THR A 96 -9.19 1.74 13.49
CA THR A 96 -10.12 2.86 13.30
C THR A 96 -11.52 2.38 12.94
N LEU A 97 -11.66 1.40 12.04
CA LEU A 97 -12.95 0.83 11.65
C LEU A 97 -13.66 0.17 12.84
N ARG A 98 -12.92 -0.57 13.68
CA ARG A 98 -13.45 -1.18 14.89
C ARG A 98 -13.88 -0.14 15.92
N PHE A 99 -13.00 0.81 16.22
CA PHE A 99 -13.21 1.76 17.31
C PHE A 99 -14.20 2.88 16.98
N VAL A 100 -14.17 3.39 15.74
CA VAL A 100 -14.98 4.54 15.32
C VAL A 100 -16.30 4.10 14.67
N CYS A 101 -16.28 3.01 13.90
CA CYS A 101 -17.42 2.52 13.11
C CYS A 101 -18.04 1.24 13.68
N GLY A 102 -17.55 0.75 14.83
CA GLY A 102 -18.12 -0.41 15.50
C GLY A 102 -17.96 -1.74 14.73
N MET A 103 -16.99 -1.83 13.80
CA MET A 103 -16.73 -3.07 13.05
C MET A 103 -16.43 -4.24 14.01
N GLN A 104 -17.17 -5.34 13.92
CA GLN A 104 -16.96 -6.52 14.77
C GLN A 104 -16.16 -7.60 14.04
N HIS A 105 -16.43 -7.80 12.76
CA HIS A 105 -15.74 -8.76 11.92
C HIS A 105 -15.24 -8.11 10.63
N LEU A 106 -14.14 -8.63 10.08
CA LEU A 106 -13.61 -8.10 8.82
C LEU A 106 -14.62 -8.28 7.66
N SER A 107 -15.48 -9.30 7.73
CA SER A 107 -16.57 -9.52 6.77
C SER A 107 -17.61 -8.40 6.74
N ASP A 108 -17.73 -7.60 7.80
CA ASP A 108 -18.64 -6.45 7.84
C ASP A 108 -18.25 -5.37 6.82
N LEU A 109 -16.99 -5.36 6.36
CA LEU A 109 -16.52 -4.48 5.28
C LEU A 109 -17.15 -4.77 3.92
N ARG A 110 -17.94 -5.84 3.78
CA ARG A 110 -18.80 -6.03 2.60
C ARG A 110 -19.96 -5.04 2.55
N ARG A 111 -20.34 -4.45 3.70
CA ARG A 111 -21.45 -3.51 3.80
C ARG A 111 -20.96 -2.11 3.45
N GLU A 112 -21.56 -1.52 2.41
CA GLU A 112 -21.24 -0.15 1.98
C GLU A 112 -21.52 0.89 3.08
N THR A 113 -22.52 0.64 3.93
CA THR A 113 -22.87 1.52 5.05
C THR A 113 -21.71 1.76 6.02
N LEU A 114 -20.87 0.75 6.27
CA LEU A 114 -19.71 0.87 7.16
C LEU A 114 -18.63 1.78 6.54
N TRP A 115 -18.42 1.68 5.23
CA TRP A 115 -17.51 2.57 4.51
C TRP A 115 -18.02 4.02 4.50
N ASN A 116 -19.32 4.21 4.29
CA ASN A 116 -19.94 5.53 4.35
C ASN A 116 -19.86 6.13 5.75
N GLU A 117 -20.08 5.33 6.80
CA GLU A 117 -19.91 5.73 8.19
C GLU A 117 -18.46 6.09 8.51
N PHE A 118 -17.50 5.31 8.02
CA PHE A 118 -16.07 5.63 8.13
C PHE A 118 -15.73 6.96 7.46
N ALA A 119 -16.26 7.21 6.26
CA ALA A 119 -16.06 8.48 5.56
C ALA A 119 -16.69 9.66 6.31
N ALA A 120 -17.88 9.48 6.88
CA ALA A 120 -18.58 10.53 7.62
C ALA A 120 -17.93 10.84 8.98
N LYS A 121 -17.46 9.81 9.70
CA LYS A 121 -16.89 9.96 11.05
C LYS A 121 -15.40 10.31 11.05
N THR A 122 -14.71 10.22 9.92
CA THR A 122 -13.26 10.41 9.87
C THR A 122 -12.86 11.45 8.82
N SER A 123 -11.91 12.32 9.16
CA SER A 123 -11.46 13.38 8.25
C SER A 123 -10.63 12.83 7.08
N ALA A 124 -10.77 13.42 5.89
CA ALA A 124 -9.87 13.11 4.79
C ALA A 124 -8.45 13.58 5.12
N THR A 125 -7.49 12.66 5.17
CA THR A 125 -6.07 12.96 5.43
C THR A 125 -5.17 12.13 4.52
N MET A 126 -3.94 12.60 4.28
CA MET A 126 -2.97 11.86 3.46
C MET A 126 -2.64 10.48 4.03
N SER A 127 -2.57 10.36 5.36
CA SER A 127 -2.37 9.07 6.02
C SER A 127 -3.55 8.12 5.78
N ARG A 128 -4.79 8.62 5.89
CA ARG A 128 -6.00 7.84 5.62
C ARG A 128 -6.11 7.39 4.17
N SER A 129 -5.80 8.30 3.24
CA SER A 129 -5.72 7.97 1.81
C SER A 129 -4.71 6.86 1.52
N ARG A 130 -3.54 6.91 2.17
CA ARG A 130 -2.52 5.85 2.07
C ARG A 130 -3.00 4.52 2.68
N GLN A 131 -3.72 4.55 3.80
CA GLN A 131 -4.32 3.37 4.41
C GLN A 131 -5.33 2.68 3.47
N LEU A 132 -6.24 3.47 2.90
CA LEU A 132 -7.22 2.97 1.93
C LEU A 132 -6.55 2.44 0.65
N SER A 133 -5.48 3.08 0.18
CA SER A 133 -4.70 2.61 -0.97
C SER A 133 -4.06 1.25 -0.73
N TRP A 134 -3.42 1.05 0.43
CA TRP A 134 -2.87 -0.26 0.81
C TRP A 134 -3.96 -1.33 0.94
N TYR A 135 -5.09 -1.00 1.57
CA TYR A 135 -6.23 -1.91 1.66
C TYR A 135 -6.75 -2.32 0.28
N SER A 136 -6.93 -1.35 -0.62
CA SER A 136 -7.35 -1.60 -2.00
C SER A 136 -6.34 -2.48 -2.72
N ALA A 137 -5.04 -2.21 -2.61
CA ALA A 137 -4.01 -3.00 -3.28
C ALA A 137 -4.02 -4.46 -2.83
N VAL A 138 -4.16 -4.72 -1.53
CA VAL A 138 -4.19 -6.10 -1.04
C VAL A 138 -5.48 -6.82 -1.43
N SER A 139 -6.64 -6.19 -1.21
CA SER A 139 -7.96 -6.80 -1.48
C SER A 139 -8.25 -7.05 -2.96
N THR A 140 -7.74 -6.20 -3.86
CA THR A 140 -8.04 -6.28 -5.31
C THR A 140 -6.93 -6.90 -6.15
N ARG A 141 -5.66 -6.84 -5.69
CA ARG A 141 -4.51 -7.28 -6.50
C ARG A 141 -3.70 -8.39 -5.85
N HIS A 142 -3.07 -8.13 -4.70
CA HIS A 142 -2.09 -9.08 -4.14
C HIS A 142 -2.76 -10.39 -3.72
N TYR A 143 -3.83 -10.31 -2.94
CA TYR A 143 -4.51 -11.49 -2.42
C TYR A 143 -5.27 -12.27 -3.51
N PRO A 144 -6.08 -11.64 -4.39
CA PRO A 144 -6.70 -12.36 -5.51
C PRO A 144 -5.68 -12.96 -6.47
N GLY A 145 -4.55 -12.29 -6.71
CA GLY A 145 -3.47 -12.83 -7.54
C GLY A 145 -2.85 -14.08 -6.94
N TYR A 146 -2.74 -14.15 -5.61
CA TYR A 146 -2.34 -15.37 -4.92
C TYR A 146 -3.39 -16.49 -5.05
N LEU A 147 -4.67 -16.20 -4.79
CA LEU A 147 -5.75 -17.20 -4.89
C LEU A 147 -5.84 -17.85 -6.28
N ARG A 148 -5.60 -17.09 -7.35
CA ARG A 148 -5.61 -17.62 -8.74
C ARG A 148 -4.53 -18.66 -9.03
N ARG A 149 -3.49 -18.75 -8.20
CA ARG A 149 -2.39 -19.72 -8.35
C ARG A 149 -2.59 -20.99 -7.53
N LEU A 150 -3.62 -21.05 -6.71
CA LEU A 150 -3.92 -22.20 -5.87
C LEU A 150 -4.75 -23.23 -6.61
N GLU A 151 -4.59 -24.49 -6.22
CA GLU A 151 -5.51 -25.57 -6.61
C GLU A 151 -6.88 -25.37 -5.94
N ALA A 152 -7.91 -26.05 -6.45
CA ALA A 152 -9.29 -25.86 -5.99
C ALA A 152 -9.48 -26.12 -4.49
N GLY A 153 -8.81 -27.13 -3.92
CA GLY A 153 -8.89 -27.43 -2.48
C GLY A 153 -8.34 -26.29 -1.61
N ASP A 154 -7.11 -25.87 -1.89
CA ASP A 154 -6.45 -24.77 -1.17
C ASP A 154 -7.16 -23.43 -1.38
N TYR A 155 -7.73 -23.22 -2.57
CA TYR A 155 -8.50 -22.03 -2.89
C TYR A 155 -9.64 -21.82 -1.88
N PHE A 156 -10.47 -22.84 -1.63
CA PHE A 156 -11.60 -22.73 -0.70
C PHE A 156 -11.13 -22.48 0.74
N LEU A 157 -10.06 -23.16 1.17
CA LEU A 157 -9.48 -22.98 2.49
C LEU A 157 -8.95 -21.56 2.70
N MET A 158 -8.36 -20.98 1.66
CA MET A 158 -7.78 -19.63 1.72
C MET A 158 -8.84 -18.55 1.52
N GLN A 159 -9.92 -18.80 0.78
CA GLN A 159 -10.97 -17.82 0.51
C GLN A 159 -11.55 -17.17 1.79
N ARG A 160 -11.57 -17.88 2.92
CA ARG A 160 -12.03 -17.32 4.22
C ARG A 160 -11.16 -16.16 4.73
N TYR A 161 -9.90 -16.07 4.32
CA TYR A 161 -8.98 -14.98 4.66
C TYR A 161 -8.98 -13.86 3.60
N GLN A 162 -9.86 -13.94 2.61
CA GLN A 162 -10.03 -12.88 1.62
C GLN A 162 -10.62 -11.63 2.28
N MET A 163 -9.88 -10.53 2.17
CA MET A 163 -10.43 -9.23 2.57
C MET A 163 -11.54 -8.80 1.62
N PRO A 164 -12.68 -8.28 2.13
CA PRO A 164 -13.71 -7.72 1.29
C PRO A 164 -13.17 -6.64 0.34
N VAL A 165 -13.76 -6.56 -0.84
CA VAL A 165 -13.42 -5.51 -1.79
C VAL A 165 -14.11 -4.22 -1.35
N MET A 166 -13.36 -3.13 -1.31
CA MET A 166 -13.89 -1.81 -1.03
C MET A 166 -14.86 -1.36 -2.15
N PRO A 167 -15.95 -0.62 -1.83
CA PRO A 167 -16.88 -0.14 -2.84
C PRO A 167 -16.20 0.62 -3.98
N ASN A 168 -16.69 0.42 -5.20
CA ASN A 168 -16.13 1.03 -6.39
C ASN A 168 -16.17 2.56 -6.28
N GLY A 169 -15.07 3.22 -6.63
CA GLY A 169 -14.99 4.69 -6.57
C GLY A 169 -14.80 5.26 -5.16
N PHE A 170 -14.97 4.49 -4.08
CA PHE A 170 -14.85 4.99 -2.71
C PHE A 170 -13.52 5.71 -2.44
N LEU A 171 -12.41 5.13 -2.92
CA LEU A 171 -11.08 5.74 -2.78
C LEU A 171 -10.96 7.08 -3.51
N ARG A 172 -11.67 7.27 -4.63
CA ARG A 172 -11.69 8.55 -5.35
C ARG A 172 -12.49 9.60 -4.57
N HIS A 173 -13.60 9.21 -3.95
CA HIS A 173 -14.47 10.11 -3.21
C HIS A 173 -13.90 10.53 -1.84
N VAL A 174 -13.36 9.57 -1.08
CA VAL A 174 -12.93 9.80 0.30
C VAL A 174 -11.43 10.01 0.42
N GLY A 175 -10.67 9.46 -0.53
CA GLY A 175 -9.23 9.57 -0.50
C GLY A 175 -8.73 10.99 -0.74
N SER A 176 -9.49 11.83 -1.47
CA SER A 176 -9.09 13.15 -2.01
C SER A 176 -7.59 13.19 -2.35
N ALA A 177 -7.05 12.06 -2.83
CA ALA A 177 -5.62 11.82 -2.78
C ALA A 177 -4.92 12.79 -3.72
N ASP A 178 -5.53 13.01 -4.87
CA ASP A 178 -5.09 13.94 -5.88
C ASP A 178 -5.18 15.38 -5.39
N GLU A 179 -6.28 15.77 -4.72
CA GLU A 179 -6.43 17.11 -4.15
C GLU A 179 -5.40 17.36 -3.04
N LEU A 180 -5.27 16.45 -2.07
CA LEU A 180 -4.33 16.56 -0.97
C LEU A 180 -2.87 16.51 -1.45
N ASN A 181 -2.58 15.72 -2.48
CA ASN A 181 -1.26 15.67 -3.11
C ASN A 181 -0.99 16.96 -3.89
N ASN A 182 -1.96 17.50 -4.62
CA ASN A 182 -1.84 18.79 -5.31
C ASN A 182 -1.61 19.93 -4.31
N SER A 183 -2.35 19.99 -3.21
CA SER A 183 -2.13 20.97 -2.14
C SER A 183 -0.78 20.79 -1.45
N SER A 184 -0.27 19.56 -1.37
CA SER A 184 1.08 19.30 -0.87
C SER A 184 2.13 19.79 -1.88
N LEU A 185 2.02 19.43 -3.16
CA LEU A 185 2.90 19.88 -4.23
C LEU A 185 2.92 21.40 -4.34
N GLN A 186 1.78 22.08 -4.23
CA GLN A 186 1.69 23.53 -4.19
C GLN A 186 2.44 24.13 -2.99
N ARG A 187 2.37 23.49 -1.81
CA ARG A 187 3.17 23.91 -0.64
C ARG A 187 4.68 23.73 -0.85
N TRP A 188 5.09 22.69 -1.58
CA TRP A 188 6.50 22.44 -1.90
C TRP A 188 7.00 23.21 -3.13
N GLN A 189 6.10 23.84 -3.90
CA GLN A 189 6.41 24.61 -5.08
C GLN A 189 7.50 25.68 -4.83
N PRO A 190 7.42 26.56 -3.82
CA PRO A 190 8.47 27.56 -3.58
C PRO A 190 9.83 26.94 -3.23
N VAL A 191 9.83 25.84 -2.48
CA VAL A 191 11.07 25.10 -2.15
C VAL A 191 11.65 24.47 -3.41
N ARG A 192 10.81 23.91 -4.27
CA ARG A 192 11.20 23.31 -5.55
C ARG A 192 11.74 24.37 -6.51
N ASP A 193 11.08 25.52 -6.61
CA ASP A 193 11.50 26.64 -7.45
C ASP A 193 12.85 27.21 -6.98
N THR A 194 13.16 27.09 -5.69
CA THR A 194 14.47 27.46 -5.12
C THR A 194 15.53 26.37 -5.36
N LEU A 195 15.20 25.10 -5.17
CA LEU A 195 16.16 23.99 -5.23
C LEU A 195 16.49 23.53 -6.66
N VAL A 196 15.55 23.61 -7.59
CA VAL A 196 15.76 23.15 -8.98
C VAL A 196 16.91 23.90 -9.67
N PRO A 197 17.01 25.24 -9.60
CA PRO A 197 18.16 25.98 -10.12
C PRO A 197 19.49 25.65 -9.41
N LEU A 198 19.43 25.28 -8.12
CA LEU A 198 20.62 24.94 -7.31
C LEU A 198 21.08 23.49 -7.48
N PHE A 199 20.22 22.63 -8.03
CA PHE A 199 20.49 21.19 -8.18
C PHE A 199 21.79 20.88 -8.95
N PRO A 200 22.15 21.57 -10.05
CA PRO A 200 23.43 21.36 -10.73
C PRO A 200 24.64 21.63 -9.83
N LEU A 201 24.58 22.67 -8.97
CA LEU A 201 25.66 23.02 -8.05
C LEU A 201 25.78 21.99 -6.90
N LEU A 202 24.64 21.55 -6.37
CA LEU A 202 24.59 20.48 -5.37
C LEU A 202 25.13 19.16 -5.94
N ARG A 203 24.78 18.84 -7.20
CA ARG A 203 25.32 17.66 -7.89
C ARG A 203 26.84 17.78 -8.08
N GLN A 204 27.35 18.94 -8.50
CA GLN A 204 28.79 19.16 -8.67
C GLN A 204 29.55 19.04 -7.35
N THR A 205 29.06 19.61 -6.25
CA THR A 205 29.69 19.50 -4.93
C THR A 205 29.71 18.06 -4.40
N VAL A 206 28.64 17.28 -4.61
CA VAL A 206 28.61 15.85 -4.27
C VAL A 206 29.61 15.05 -5.12
N LEU A 207 29.67 15.32 -6.43
CA LEU A 207 30.65 14.67 -7.32
C LEU A 207 32.09 15.02 -6.91
N LEU A 208 32.38 16.28 -6.63
CA LEU A 208 33.70 16.71 -6.14
C LEU A 208 34.07 16.04 -4.82
N ARG A 209 33.13 15.83 -3.89
CA ARG A 209 33.39 15.07 -2.65
C ARG A 209 33.62 13.58 -2.90
N LYS A 210 32.94 13.01 -3.89
CA LYS A 210 33.04 11.59 -4.23
C LYS A 210 34.36 11.28 -4.95
N TYR A 211 34.79 12.15 -5.86
CA TYR A 211 35.98 11.94 -6.70
C TYR A 211 37.23 12.69 -6.21
N GLY A 212 37.07 13.75 -5.41
CA GLY A 212 38.17 14.52 -4.83
C GLY A 212 38.91 13.83 -3.67
N ARG A 213 38.42 12.69 -3.15
CA ARG A 213 39.17 11.85 -2.20
C ARG A 213 40.20 10.92 -2.86
N LEU A 214 40.31 10.95 -4.19
CA LEU A 214 41.32 10.20 -4.94
C LEU A 214 42.48 11.09 -5.44
N VAL A 215 42.59 12.33 -4.96
CA VAL A 215 43.74 13.18 -5.28
C VAL A 215 44.81 12.94 -4.20
N PRO A 216 45.94 12.30 -4.53
CA PRO A 216 47.06 12.20 -3.60
C PRO A 216 47.55 13.61 -3.22
N PRO A 217 48.04 13.81 -1.99
CA PRO A 217 48.58 15.10 -1.55
C PRO A 217 49.89 15.37 -2.29
N GLY A 218 49.79 15.98 -3.47
CA GLY A 218 50.95 16.19 -4.34
C GLY A 218 50.62 16.88 -5.65
N SER A 219 49.81 17.94 -5.63
CA SER A 219 49.89 19.06 -6.59
C SER A 219 48.77 20.05 -6.29
N ALA A 220 49.05 21.00 -5.38
CA ALA A 220 48.21 22.18 -5.22
C ALA A 220 48.39 23.19 -6.39
N ALA A 221 49.18 22.85 -7.41
CA ALA A 221 49.50 23.74 -8.52
C ALA A 221 48.60 23.56 -9.76
N ASP A 222 47.85 22.45 -9.89
CA ASP A 222 47.12 22.15 -11.14
C ASP A 222 45.60 22.46 -11.12
N ILE A 223 45.04 22.87 -9.96
CA ILE A 223 43.59 23.11 -9.85
C ILE A 223 43.17 24.41 -10.57
N ASN A 224 44.08 25.37 -10.78
CA ASN A 224 43.76 26.61 -11.50
C ASN A 224 43.74 26.47 -13.04
N ARG A 225 44.17 25.34 -13.62
CA ARG A 225 44.18 25.14 -15.09
C ARG A 225 42.95 24.42 -15.66
N SER A 226 42.19 23.71 -14.84
CA SER A 226 41.02 22.95 -15.32
C SER A 226 39.72 23.78 -15.39
N PHE A 227 39.70 24.98 -14.79
CA PHE A 227 38.54 25.87 -14.87
C PHE A 227 38.46 26.67 -16.18
N LEU A 228 39.52 26.70 -16.99
CA LEU A 228 39.56 27.41 -18.29
C LEU A 228 39.47 26.49 -19.52
N ALA A 229 39.41 25.16 -19.34
CA ALA A 229 39.38 24.20 -20.45
C ALA A 229 37.97 23.65 -20.76
N CYS A 230 36.98 23.85 -19.88
CA CYS A 230 35.58 23.59 -20.22
C CYS A 230 34.94 24.89 -20.72
N GLY A 231 35.13 25.17 -22.01
CA GLY A 231 34.36 26.18 -22.74
C GLY A 231 32.88 25.84 -22.74
N ILE A 232 32.17 26.22 -21.68
CA ILE A 232 30.71 26.32 -21.65
C ILE A 232 30.37 27.78 -21.96
N PRO A 233 30.05 28.13 -23.22
CA PRO A 233 29.57 29.47 -23.52
C PRO A 233 28.20 29.67 -22.85
N ALA A 234 28.17 30.57 -21.86
CA ALA A 234 26.96 31.13 -21.31
C ALA A 234 26.30 32.06 -22.36
N ARG A 235 25.61 31.49 -23.36
CA ARG A 235 24.68 32.23 -24.22
C ARG A 235 23.64 31.29 -24.84
N ARG A 236 22.36 31.66 -24.62
CA ARG A 236 21.11 31.07 -25.12
C ARG A 236 20.55 29.88 -24.33
N TYR A 237 19.89 30.20 -23.21
CA TYR A 237 18.64 29.53 -22.84
C TYR A 237 17.55 30.59 -22.70
N ILE A 238 17.07 31.08 -23.85
CA ILE A 238 15.75 31.71 -23.96
C ILE A 238 14.94 30.83 -24.90
N SER A 239 13.75 30.46 -24.41
CA SER A 239 12.60 29.93 -25.15
C SER A 239 12.70 28.55 -25.78
N ARG A 240 12.07 27.57 -25.12
CA ARG A 240 10.95 26.74 -25.65
C ARG A 240 10.85 25.43 -24.88
N VAL A 241 10.01 25.40 -23.84
CA VAL A 241 9.14 24.24 -23.56
C VAL A 241 7.83 24.79 -23.00
N ALA A 242 6.98 25.30 -23.90
CA ALA A 242 5.55 25.24 -23.64
C ALA A 242 5.13 23.79 -23.91
N PRO A 243 4.50 23.06 -22.96
CA PRO A 243 3.77 21.88 -23.34
C PRO A 243 2.54 22.34 -24.13
N ALA A 244 2.53 22.01 -25.42
CA ALA A 244 1.35 22.10 -26.25
C ALA A 244 0.20 21.37 -25.54
N ARG A 245 -0.86 22.11 -25.20
CA ARG A 245 -2.18 21.56 -24.92
C ARG A 245 -2.62 20.79 -26.17
N GLY A 246 -2.41 19.48 -26.16
CA GLY A 246 -3.10 18.57 -27.05
C GLY A 246 -4.57 18.57 -26.65
N ASN A 247 -5.39 19.29 -27.41
CA ASN A 247 -6.84 19.13 -27.44
C ASN A 247 -7.15 17.65 -27.70
N ARG A 248 -7.47 16.92 -26.63
CA ARG A 248 -8.08 15.60 -26.72
C ARG A 248 -9.51 15.85 -27.18
N LYS A 249 -9.72 15.71 -28.49
CA LYS A 249 -11.03 15.74 -29.13
C LYS A 249 -11.97 14.80 -28.39
N ASP A 250 -13.10 15.37 -28.00
CA ASP A 250 -14.33 14.66 -27.67
C ASP A 250 -14.66 13.67 -28.79
N ASN A 251 -14.53 12.38 -28.49
CA ASN A 251 -15.18 11.31 -29.22
C ASN A 251 -16.27 10.74 -28.31
N THR A 252 -17.30 11.55 -28.08
CA THR A 252 -18.64 11.05 -27.74
C THR A 252 -19.23 10.40 -28.99
N ALA A 253 -18.81 9.16 -29.24
CA ALA A 253 -19.57 8.26 -30.09
C ALA A 253 -20.86 7.88 -29.33
N ARG A 254 -21.94 8.57 -29.68
CA ARG A 254 -23.33 8.12 -29.54
C ARG A 254 -23.40 6.65 -29.99
N ARG A 255 -23.56 5.74 -29.04
CA ARG A 255 -24.26 4.48 -29.27
C ARG A 255 -25.71 4.73 -28.88
N ASP A 256 -26.49 5.06 -29.90
CA ASP A 256 -27.94 4.91 -29.85
C ASP A 256 -28.20 3.41 -30.00
N ASP A 257 -28.18 2.68 -28.87
CA ASP A 257 -28.69 1.32 -28.84
C ASP A 257 -30.21 1.38 -28.79
N ALA A 258 -30.78 0.74 -29.80
CA ALA A 258 -32.19 0.61 -30.06
C ALA A 258 -32.94 0.03 -28.85
N LEU A 259 -33.95 0.78 -28.41
CA LEU A 259 -35.12 0.20 -27.76
C LEU A 259 -35.88 -0.60 -28.82
N SER A 260 -36.00 -1.91 -28.62
CA SER A 260 -37.21 -2.62 -29.02
C SER A 260 -37.55 -3.72 -28.01
N PRO A 261 -38.87 -3.90 -27.76
CA PRO A 261 -39.40 -4.65 -26.64
C PRO A 261 -39.61 -6.11 -27.03
N LEU A 262 -39.32 -7.04 -26.12
CA LEU A 262 -39.79 -8.42 -26.26
C LEU A 262 -40.48 -8.88 -24.99
N ASP A 263 -41.77 -9.09 -25.18
CA ASP A 263 -42.63 -10.14 -24.65
C ASP A 263 -42.64 -10.40 -23.14
N GLN A 264 -43.70 -9.82 -22.57
CA GLN A 264 -44.58 -10.48 -21.63
C GLN A 264 -44.82 -11.94 -22.03
N THR A 265 -44.30 -12.88 -21.25
CA THR A 265 -44.90 -14.22 -21.17
C THR A 265 -45.67 -14.28 -19.86
N GLU A 266 -46.98 -14.10 -19.99
CA GLU A 266 -47.95 -14.54 -18.99
C GLU A 266 -47.81 -16.06 -18.79
N LEU A 267 -47.60 -16.48 -17.55
CA LEU A 267 -48.00 -17.81 -17.11
C LEU A 267 -48.76 -17.65 -15.80
N GLY A 268 -50.07 -17.77 -15.94
CA GLY A 268 -51.06 -17.75 -14.88
C GLY A 268 -51.04 -19.00 -13.97
N PRO A 269 -52.08 -19.13 -13.14
CA PRO A 269 -52.01 -19.69 -11.79
C PRO A 269 -52.25 -21.21 -11.75
N GLY A 270 -51.77 -21.85 -10.68
CA GLY A 270 -52.10 -23.23 -10.35
C GLY A 270 -51.90 -23.55 -8.87
N ALA A 271 -52.93 -23.27 -8.05
CA ALA A 271 -53.27 -24.09 -6.88
C ALA A 271 -53.89 -25.42 -7.39
N PRO A 272 -53.93 -26.55 -6.65
CA PRO A 272 -54.42 -26.73 -5.26
C PRO A 272 -53.40 -27.50 -4.38
N GLY A 273 -53.45 -27.55 -3.05
CA GLY A 273 -54.57 -27.97 -2.20
C GLY A 273 -54.54 -29.49 -1.97
N SER A 274 -54.45 -29.89 -0.69
CA SER A 274 -54.61 -31.25 -0.10
C SER A 274 -53.35 -32.12 0.06
N LEU A 275 -52.85 -32.27 1.30
CA LEU A 275 -53.31 -33.25 2.31
C LEU A 275 -52.81 -32.84 3.71
#